data_AF-A0A4Q2XTK3-F1
#
_entry.id   AF-A0A4Q2XTK3-F1
#
_cell.length_a   1.000
_cell.length_b   1.000
_cell.length_c   1.000
_cell.angle_alpha   90.00
_cell.angle_beta   90.00
_cell.angle_gamma   90.00
#
_symmetry.space_group_name_H-M   'P 1'
#
loop_
_entity.id
_entity.type
_entity.pdbx_description
1 polymer ?
#
loop_
_entity_poly.entity_id
_entity_poly.type
_entity_poly.pdbx_seq_one_letter_code
_entity_poly.pdbx_strand_id
1 'polypeptide(L)'
;MKTHPNPRSGGFTLVELLVVILIIAVLAVLGFAGSSRFIEKGKKVQALTQFRDFEVGMKMFEVDYNKPPVPRNKKDSGWDTIYGDPGGEYPNDFLVSVLAGEDKDYPYKGNVTFSAKETNPQGQSYITFPLSLDNKKGVGKDGRLYDPWGREVMIAINAYNAPGQLLLPFKNGQNDSRLHTWTLAEYTDTKPNEQAYVFWSYGKDGKKGKNGNGGSYAESDDVISWK
;
A
#
# COMPACT_ATOMS: atom_id res chain seq x y z
N MET A 1 -1.77 45.80 66.66
CA MET A 1 -1.24 44.57 66.03
C MET A 1 -2.39 43.82 65.38
N LYS A 2 -2.40 43.65 64.06
CA LYS A 2 -3.40 42.86 63.33
C LYS A 2 -2.79 41.48 63.05
N THR A 3 -3.40 40.41 63.57
CA THR A 3 -2.97 39.03 63.33
C THR A 3 -3.70 38.48 62.12
N HIS A 4 -2.95 38.06 61.10
CA HIS A 4 -3.53 37.40 59.92
C HIS A 4 -3.76 35.91 60.23
N PRO A 5 -4.97 35.37 60.02
CA PRO A 5 -5.24 33.96 60.25
C PRO A 5 -4.51 33.10 59.19
N ASN A 6 -3.78 32.10 59.66
CA ASN A 6 -3.06 31.16 58.80
C ASN A 6 -4.07 30.18 58.17
N PRO A 7 -4.19 30.09 56.83
CA PRO A 7 -5.12 29.15 56.21
C PRO A 7 -4.65 27.71 56.47
N ARG A 8 -5.53 26.89 57.03
CA ARG A 8 -5.29 25.45 57.22
C ARG A 8 -5.22 24.78 55.86
N SER A 9 -4.05 24.29 55.47
CA SER A 9 -3.89 23.39 54.33
C SER A 9 -4.46 22.02 54.71
N GLY A 10 -5.57 21.62 54.08
CA GLY A 10 -6.10 20.26 54.20
C GLY A 10 -5.16 19.26 53.52
N GLY A 11 -4.78 18.20 54.22
CA GLY A 11 -4.04 17.08 53.63
C GLY A 11 -4.99 16.12 52.92
N PHE A 12 -4.51 15.48 51.84
CA PHE A 12 -5.24 14.44 51.13
C PHE A 12 -5.40 13.18 52.00
N THR A 13 -6.60 12.61 52.04
CA THR A 13 -6.83 11.32 52.70
C THR A 13 -6.46 10.17 51.76
N LEU A 14 -6.04 9.03 52.33
CA LEU A 14 -5.78 7.80 51.57
C LEU A 14 -7.03 7.35 50.78
N VAL A 15 -8.22 7.59 51.31
CA VAL A 15 -9.49 7.22 50.68
C VAL A 15 -9.75 8.07 49.44
N GLU A 16 -9.51 9.38 49.49
CA GLU A 16 -9.65 10.25 48.31
C GLU A 16 -8.68 9.83 47.20
N LEU A 17 -7.42 9.53 47.54
CA LEU A 17 -6.47 9.05 46.55
C LEU A 17 -6.88 7.70 45.96
N LEU A 18 -7.43 6.79 46.78
CA LEU A 18 -7.89 5.47 46.34
C LEU A 18 -9.08 5.56 45.38
N VAL A 19 -10.05 6.43 45.68
CA VAL A 19 -11.22 6.64 44.81
C VAL A 19 -10.77 7.22 43.46
N VAL A 20 -9.82 8.15 43.46
CA VAL A 20 -9.31 8.75 42.22
C VAL A 20 -8.63 7.71 41.33
N ILE A 21 -7.73 6.88 41.87
CA ILE A 21 -7.09 5.83 41.07
C ILE A 21 -8.10 4.78 40.58
N LEU A 22 -9.13 4.48 41.38
CA LEU A 22 -10.20 3.56 41.01
C LEU A 22 -11.04 4.11 39.85
N ILE A 23 -11.39 5.41 39.89
CA ILE A 23 -12.08 6.08 38.79
C ILE A 23 -11.21 6.09 37.53
N ILE A 24 -9.93 6.44 37.64
CA ILE A 24 -8.99 6.43 36.50
C ILE A 24 -8.87 5.02 35.92
N ALA A 25 -8.78 3.98 36.75
CA ALA A 25 -8.69 2.59 36.31
C ALA A 25 -9.96 2.16 35.53
N VAL A 26 -11.15 2.47 36.04
CA VAL A 26 -12.42 2.16 35.36
C VAL A 26 -12.52 2.91 34.03
N LEU A 27 -12.21 4.21 34.02
CA LEU A 27 -12.24 5.02 32.80
C LEU A 27 -11.23 4.53 31.76
N ALA A 28 -10.03 4.14 32.18
CA ALA A 28 -9.02 3.58 31.30
C ALA A 28 -9.51 2.28 30.65
N VAL A 29 -10.06 1.35 31.42
CA VAL A 29 -10.59 0.07 30.91
C VAL A 29 -11.70 0.29 29.87
N LEU A 30 -12.65 1.19 30.16
CA LEU A 30 -13.73 1.52 29.24
C LEU A 30 -13.21 2.23 27.96
N GLY A 31 -12.20 3.08 28.09
CA GLY A 31 -11.57 3.75 26.95
C GLY A 31 -10.84 2.80 25.99
N PHE A 32 -10.16 1.77 26.52
CA PHE A 32 -9.42 0.82 25.68
C PHE A 32 -10.32 -0.16 24.91
N ALA A 33 -11.49 -0.53 25.45
CA ALA A 33 -12.35 -1.58 24.90
C ALA A 33 -12.92 -1.30 23.48
N GLY A 34 -12.89 -0.05 23.00
CA GLY A 34 -13.49 0.34 21.71
C GLY A 34 -12.52 0.65 20.56
N SER A 35 -11.21 0.83 20.82
CA SER A 35 -10.30 1.49 19.88
C SER A 35 -9.87 0.63 18.69
N SER A 36 -9.79 -0.69 18.85
CA SER A 36 -9.20 -1.60 17.84
C SER A 36 -9.88 -1.51 16.46
N ARG A 37 -11.21 -1.46 16.41
CA ARG A 37 -11.96 -1.35 15.13
C ARG A 37 -11.72 -0.01 14.43
N PHE A 38 -11.57 1.08 15.18
CA PHE A 38 -11.28 2.40 14.62
C PHE A 38 -9.86 2.48 14.09
N ILE A 39 -8.90 1.86 14.78
CA ILE A 39 -7.51 1.74 14.31
C ILE A 39 -7.48 0.97 12.98
N GLU A 40 -8.16 -0.17 12.87
CA GLU A 40 -8.18 -0.95 11.61
C GLU A 40 -8.85 -0.17 10.46
N LYS A 41 -9.96 0.52 10.72
CA LYS A 41 -10.58 1.41 9.72
C LYS A 41 -9.62 2.53 9.30
N GLY A 42 -8.90 3.12 10.25
CA GLY A 42 -7.90 4.15 9.98
C GLY A 42 -6.78 3.63 9.09
N LYS A 43 -6.29 2.41 9.33
CA LYS A 43 -5.29 1.75 8.47
C LYS A 43 -5.82 1.52 7.05
N LYS A 44 -7.05 1.04 6.88
CA LYS A 44 -7.67 0.92 5.54
C LYS A 44 -7.70 2.26 4.80
N VAL A 45 -8.07 3.35 5.47
CA VAL A 45 -8.08 4.70 4.88
C VAL A 45 -6.66 5.17 4.52
N GLN A 46 -5.67 4.86 5.35
CA GLN A 46 -4.27 5.17 5.06
C GLN A 46 -3.76 4.43 3.82
N ALA A 47 -4.09 3.15 3.66
CA ALA A 47 -3.76 2.36 2.47
C ALA A 47 -4.43 2.94 1.21
N LEU A 48 -5.72 3.28 1.27
CA LEU A 48 -6.43 3.92 0.16
C LEU A 48 -5.82 5.27 -0.24
N THR A 49 -5.37 6.05 0.74
CA THR A 49 -4.69 7.33 0.47
C THR A 49 -3.38 7.11 -0.26
N GLN A 50 -2.57 6.14 0.23
CA GLN A 50 -1.33 5.75 -0.43
C GLN A 50 -1.55 5.29 -1.88
N PHE A 51 -2.62 4.52 -2.14
CA PHE A 51 -2.96 4.08 -3.51
C PHE A 51 -3.34 5.24 -4.42
N ARG A 52 -4.04 6.26 -3.91
CA ARG A 52 -4.37 7.46 -4.68
C ARG A 52 -3.14 8.29 -5.01
N ASP A 53 -2.23 8.47 -4.05
CA ASP A 53 -0.98 9.18 -4.29
C ASP A 53 -0.16 8.47 -5.38
N PHE A 54 -0.14 7.14 -5.34
CA PHE A 54 0.52 6.32 -6.33
C PHE A 54 -0.14 6.41 -7.72
N GLU A 55 -1.47 6.34 -7.77
CA GLU A 55 -2.24 6.53 -9.00
C GLU A 55 -1.93 7.88 -9.66
N VAL A 56 -1.82 8.95 -8.88
CA VAL A 56 -1.46 10.28 -9.41
C VAL A 56 -0.04 10.26 -10.00
N GLY A 57 0.94 9.69 -9.29
CA GLY A 57 2.31 9.59 -9.80
C GLY A 57 2.42 8.75 -11.08
N MET A 58 1.70 7.64 -11.13
CA MET A 58 1.58 6.78 -12.33
C MET A 58 1.00 7.55 -13.52
N LYS A 59 -0.09 8.30 -13.31
CA LYS A 59 -0.70 9.13 -14.37
C LYS A 59 0.25 10.20 -14.87
N MET A 60 0.94 10.89 -13.98
CA MET A 60 1.89 11.93 -14.37
C MET A 60 3.04 11.33 -15.20
N PHE A 61 3.55 10.16 -14.80
CA PHE A 61 4.57 9.45 -15.58
C PHE A 61 4.05 9.09 -16.98
N GLU A 62 2.83 8.56 -17.07
CA GLU A 62 2.22 8.18 -18.34
C GLU A 62 2.00 9.38 -19.26
N VAL A 63 1.64 10.54 -18.72
CA VAL A 63 1.52 11.79 -19.50
C VAL A 63 2.85 12.19 -20.13
N ASP A 64 3.95 12.10 -19.38
CA ASP A 64 5.27 12.51 -19.87
C ASP A 64 5.87 11.52 -20.87
N TYR A 65 5.67 10.21 -20.64
CA TYR A 65 6.32 9.16 -21.42
C TYR A 65 5.40 8.45 -22.43
N ASN A 66 4.10 8.75 -22.43
CA ASN A 66 3.06 8.04 -23.18
C ASN A 66 3.12 6.52 -23.00
N LYS A 67 3.55 6.05 -21.82
CA LYS A 67 3.69 4.63 -21.48
C LYS A 67 3.72 4.41 -19.98
N PRO A 68 3.27 3.24 -19.49
CA PRO A 68 3.40 2.90 -18.09
C PRO A 68 4.88 2.68 -17.69
N PRO A 69 5.21 2.89 -16.41
CA PRO A 69 6.55 2.70 -15.85
C PRO A 69 6.90 1.21 -15.65
N VAL A 70 6.95 0.46 -16.75
CA VAL A 70 7.40 -0.94 -16.79
C VAL A 70 8.78 -1.04 -17.46
N PRO A 71 9.62 -2.01 -17.06
CA PRO A 71 10.94 -2.19 -17.67
C PRO A 71 10.80 -2.62 -19.14
N ARG A 72 11.79 -2.26 -19.96
CA ARG A 72 11.76 -2.43 -21.42
C ARG A 72 11.43 -3.85 -21.86
N ASN A 73 12.03 -4.86 -21.23
CA ASN A 73 11.82 -6.27 -21.58
C ASN A 73 10.37 -6.75 -21.31
N LYS A 74 9.68 -6.16 -20.32
CA LYS A 74 8.26 -6.44 -20.03
C LYS A 74 7.36 -5.76 -21.05
N LYS A 75 7.72 -4.55 -21.49
CA LYS A 75 7.04 -3.86 -22.60
C LYS A 75 7.12 -4.67 -23.89
N ASP A 76 8.31 -5.13 -24.28
CA ASP A 76 8.51 -5.83 -25.56
C ASP A 76 7.74 -7.17 -25.62
N SER A 77 7.48 -7.77 -24.46
CA SER A 77 6.70 -8.99 -24.35
C SER A 77 5.18 -8.76 -24.22
N GLY A 78 4.75 -7.52 -23.93
CA GLY A 78 3.34 -7.17 -23.78
C GLY A 78 2.67 -7.80 -22.54
N TRP A 79 3.45 -8.26 -21.57
CA TRP A 79 2.92 -8.92 -20.36
C TRP A 79 2.59 -7.91 -19.27
N ASP A 80 1.41 -8.09 -18.68
CA ASP A 80 1.08 -7.45 -17.42
C ASP A 80 2.13 -7.77 -16.37
N THR A 81 2.49 -6.76 -15.60
CA THR A 81 3.54 -6.86 -14.62
C THR A 81 2.96 -6.67 -13.23
N ILE A 82 3.25 -7.62 -12.34
CA ILE A 82 2.86 -7.54 -10.93
C ILE A 82 4.11 -7.33 -10.09
N TYR A 83 4.02 -6.38 -9.17
CA TYR A 83 4.98 -6.12 -8.12
C TYR A 83 4.33 -6.35 -6.75
N GLY A 84 5.14 -6.58 -5.72
CA GLY A 84 4.68 -6.92 -4.37
C GLY A 84 4.80 -8.42 -4.07
N ASP A 85 4.44 -8.82 -2.84
CA ASP A 85 4.65 -10.17 -2.35
C ASP A 85 3.38 -11.05 -2.24
N PRO A 86 3.38 -12.22 -2.92
CA PRO A 86 3.01 -13.49 -2.26
C PRO A 86 4.04 -14.64 -2.45
N GLY A 87 5.19 -14.39 -3.08
CA GLY A 87 6.30 -15.34 -3.24
C GLY A 87 7.69 -14.68 -3.44
N GLY A 88 7.82 -13.37 -3.21
CA GLY A 88 9.08 -12.61 -3.25
C GLY A 88 9.73 -12.43 -4.63
N GLU A 89 9.07 -12.84 -5.71
CA GLU A 89 9.70 -12.86 -7.05
C GLU A 89 9.84 -11.47 -7.69
N TYR A 90 8.97 -10.52 -7.35
CA TYR A 90 8.94 -9.19 -7.96
C TYR A 90 8.68 -8.10 -6.91
N PRO A 91 9.72 -7.64 -6.21
CA PRO A 91 9.57 -6.52 -5.29
C PRO A 91 9.17 -5.23 -6.04
N ASN A 92 8.47 -4.33 -5.34
CA ASN A 92 7.98 -3.06 -5.86
C ASN A 92 9.02 -1.93 -5.78
N ASP A 93 10.23 -2.22 -5.29
CA ASP A 93 11.35 -1.29 -5.16
C ASP A 93 11.81 -0.70 -6.50
N PHE A 94 11.78 -1.48 -7.58
CA PHE A 94 12.02 -0.97 -8.94
C PHE A 94 11.05 0.17 -9.27
N LEU A 95 9.76 -0.04 -9.05
CA LEU A 95 8.73 0.93 -9.41
C LEU A 95 8.79 2.16 -8.51
N VAL A 96 9.10 1.97 -7.21
CA VAL A 96 9.39 3.06 -6.28
C VAL A 96 10.54 3.92 -6.82
N SER A 97 11.66 3.32 -7.22
CA SER A 97 12.80 4.06 -7.76
C SER A 97 12.49 4.80 -9.05
N VAL A 98 11.73 4.18 -9.97
CA VAL A 98 11.30 4.82 -11.21
C VAL A 98 10.48 6.08 -10.92
N LEU A 99 9.49 5.98 -10.03
CA LEU A 99 8.60 7.11 -9.71
C LEU A 99 9.25 8.14 -8.79
N ALA A 100 10.22 7.74 -7.97
CA ALA A 100 11.02 8.65 -7.15
C ALA A 100 12.05 9.44 -7.99
N GLY A 101 12.37 8.95 -9.20
CA GLY A 101 13.40 9.54 -10.07
C GLY A 101 14.82 9.08 -9.71
N GLU A 102 14.96 7.92 -9.08
CA GLU A 102 16.25 7.38 -8.67
C GLU A 102 16.97 6.64 -9.81
N ASP A 103 18.30 6.67 -9.79
CA ASP A 103 19.16 5.94 -10.72
C ASP A 103 19.66 4.66 -10.05
N LYS A 104 18.86 3.60 -10.16
CA LYS A 104 19.12 2.28 -9.55
C LYS A 104 18.78 1.16 -10.51
N ASP A 105 19.57 0.09 -10.40
CA ASP A 105 19.43 -1.13 -11.17
C ASP A 105 19.03 -2.29 -10.25
N TYR A 106 18.10 -3.12 -10.75
CA TYR A 106 17.49 -4.21 -10.00
C TYR A 106 17.70 -5.54 -10.73
N PRO A 107 18.29 -6.56 -10.07
CA PRO A 107 18.48 -7.86 -10.69
C PRO A 107 17.13 -8.54 -10.98
N TYR A 108 17.02 -9.16 -12.14
CA TYR A 108 15.84 -9.90 -12.60
C TYR A 108 16.21 -11.33 -13.05
N LYS A 109 15.21 -12.22 -13.05
CA LYS A 109 15.36 -13.63 -13.48
C LYS A 109 16.06 -13.75 -14.84
N GLY A 110 16.99 -14.70 -14.94
CA GLY A 110 17.68 -15.02 -16.19
C GLY A 110 18.76 -14.01 -16.59
N ASN A 111 19.45 -13.41 -15.62
CA ASN A 111 20.56 -12.46 -15.83
C ASN A 111 20.14 -11.16 -16.55
N VAL A 112 18.86 -10.78 -16.38
CA VAL A 112 18.33 -9.51 -16.87
C VAL A 112 18.40 -8.52 -15.72
N THR A 113 18.54 -7.23 -16.04
CA THR A 113 18.52 -6.14 -15.06
C THR A 113 17.43 -5.15 -15.43
N PHE A 114 16.68 -4.68 -14.43
CA PHE A 114 15.72 -3.60 -14.59
C PHE A 114 16.38 -2.30 -14.17
N SER A 115 16.53 -1.38 -15.12
CA SER A 115 17.12 -0.07 -14.84
C SER A 115 16.03 0.98 -14.68
N ALA A 116 16.03 1.65 -13.51
CA ALA A 116 15.14 2.77 -13.26
C ALA A 116 15.48 3.94 -14.20
N LYS A 117 16.77 4.14 -14.49
CA LYS A 117 17.26 5.18 -15.40
C LYS A 117 16.80 4.97 -16.84
N GLU A 118 16.77 3.73 -17.33
CA GLU A 118 16.23 3.47 -18.67
C GLU A 118 14.71 3.73 -18.75
N THR A 119 14.01 3.52 -17.65
CA THR A 119 12.54 3.66 -17.57
C THR A 119 12.15 5.14 -17.39
N ASN A 120 12.87 5.88 -16.54
CA ASN A 120 12.77 7.32 -16.31
C ASN A 120 14.09 8.03 -16.65
N PRO A 121 14.43 8.23 -17.94
CA PRO A 121 15.71 8.84 -18.36
C PRO A 121 15.95 10.24 -17.81
N GLN A 122 14.88 11.01 -17.60
CA GLN A 122 14.97 12.36 -17.06
C GLN A 122 15.22 12.39 -15.55
N GLY A 123 15.00 11.27 -14.84
CA GLY A 123 15.10 11.21 -13.37
C GLY A 123 14.08 12.13 -12.68
N GLN A 124 12.95 12.39 -13.34
CA GLN A 124 11.91 13.26 -12.77
C GLN A 124 11.19 12.53 -11.64
N SER A 125 10.99 13.21 -10.52
CA SER A 125 10.19 12.68 -9.42
C SER A 125 8.70 12.89 -9.71
N TYR A 126 7.94 11.81 -9.72
CA TYR A 126 6.49 11.78 -9.94
C TYR A 126 5.71 11.63 -8.62
N ILE A 127 6.38 11.13 -7.58
CA ILE A 127 5.82 10.96 -6.24
C ILE A 127 6.94 11.08 -5.20
N THR A 128 6.63 11.69 -4.06
CA THR A 128 7.50 11.66 -2.89
C THR A 128 7.01 10.57 -1.94
N PHE A 129 7.82 9.52 -1.77
CA PHE A 129 7.49 8.45 -0.85
C PHE A 129 7.90 8.81 0.59
N PRO A 130 6.99 8.69 1.57
CA PRO A 130 7.36 8.84 2.97
C PRO A 130 8.25 7.67 3.41
N LEU A 131 9.36 7.96 4.08
CA LEU A 131 10.22 6.94 4.68
C LEU A 131 9.49 6.25 5.85
N SER A 132 9.49 4.93 5.86
CA SER A 132 8.98 4.10 6.94
C SER A 132 10.12 3.32 7.59
N LEU A 133 10.37 3.58 8.88
CA LEU A 133 11.44 2.91 9.63
C LEU A 133 11.01 1.54 10.19
N ASP A 134 9.72 1.31 10.33
CA ASP A 134 9.12 0.07 10.84
C ASP A 134 8.43 -0.75 9.74
N ASN A 135 8.68 -0.38 8.48
CA ASN A 135 8.06 -0.95 7.29
C ASN A 135 6.53 -0.91 7.32
N LYS A 136 5.91 0.05 8.01
CA LYS A 136 4.46 0.29 7.96
C LYS A 136 4.17 1.63 7.29
N LYS A 137 3.38 1.60 6.22
CA LYS A 137 2.90 2.77 5.48
C LYS A 137 4.04 3.69 5.00
N GLY A 138 4.64 3.33 3.87
CA GLY A 138 5.70 4.12 3.25
C GLY A 138 6.79 3.22 2.69
N VAL A 139 7.90 3.82 2.27
CA VAL A 139 9.05 3.10 1.73
C VAL A 139 9.98 2.70 2.85
N GLY A 140 10.28 1.40 2.95
CA GLY A 140 11.25 0.84 3.89
C GLY A 140 12.68 1.22 3.53
N LYS A 141 13.62 0.90 4.42
CA LYS A 141 15.06 1.10 4.16
C LYS A 141 15.59 0.27 2.98
N ASP A 142 14.87 -0.78 2.63
CA ASP A 142 15.13 -1.65 1.48
C ASP A 142 14.56 -1.10 0.17
N GLY A 143 13.91 0.07 0.18
CA GLY A 143 13.31 0.69 -1.00
C GLY A 143 11.92 0.16 -1.36
N ARG A 144 11.38 -0.80 -0.60
CA ARG A 144 10.07 -1.39 -0.87
C ARG A 144 8.95 -0.57 -0.25
N LEU A 145 7.84 -0.44 -0.96
CA LEU A 145 6.64 0.22 -0.49
C LEU A 145 5.78 -0.73 0.35
N TYR A 146 5.51 -0.33 1.57
CA TYR A 146 4.72 -1.08 2.53
C TYR A 146 3.37 -0.44 2.85
N ASP A 147 2.40 -1.30 3.11
CA ASP A 147 1.07 -0.97 3.60
C ASP A 147 1.07 -0.69 5.13
N PRO A 148 -0.05 -0.23 5.70
CA PRO A 148 -0.15 0.08 7.15
C PRO A 148 -0.06 -1.13 8.10
N TRP A 149 -0.03 -2.35 7.60
CA TRP A 149 0.11 -3.57 8.39
C TRP A 149 1.51 -4.17 8.32
N GLY A 150 2.39 -3.65 7.46
CA GLY A 150 3.76 -4.10 7.35
C GLY A 150 4.05 -4.99 6.14
N ARG A 151 3.13 -5.03 5.18
CA ARG A 151 3.22 -5.89 4.00
C ARG A 151 3.53 -5.08 2.77
N GLU A 152 4.22 -5.69 1.83
CA GLU A 152 4.52 -5.05 0.58
C GLU A 152 3.22 -4.75 -0.19
N VAL A 153 3.09 -3.53 -0.68
CA VAL A 153 1.93 -3.14 -1.51
C VAL A 153 2.01 -3.90 -2.83
N MET A 154 0.88 -4.53 -3.19
CA MET A 154 0.74 -5.23 -4.45
C MET A 154 0.32 -4.27 -5.55
N ILE A 155 0.94 -4.38 -6.71
CA ILE A 155 0.75 -3.46 -7.84
C ILE A 155 0.67 -4.30 -9.11
N ALA A 156 -0.35 -4.10 -9.92
CA ALA A 156 -0.43 -4.71 -11.25
C ALA A 156 -0.55 -3.60 -12.30
N ILE A 157 0.23 -3.71 -13.36
CA ILE A 157 0.27 -2.74 -14.46
C ILE A 157 -0.01 -3.47 -15.76
N ASN A 158 -0.97 -2.96 -16.54
CA ASN A 158 -1.23 -3.41 -17.89
C ASN A 158 -0.11 -2.88 -18.80
N ALA A 159 0.58 -3.79 -19.50
CA ALA A 159 1.64 -3.41 -20.43
C ALA A 159 1.14 -3.11 -21.85
N TYR A 160 -0.14 -3.36 -22.14
CA TYR A 160 -0.79 -2.99 -23.40
C TYR A 160 -0.90 -1.48 -23.50
N ASN A 161 -0.23 -0.89 -24.48
CA ASN A 161 -0.16 0.56 -24.60
C ASN A 161 -0.05 1.01 -26.05
N ALA A 162 -1.10 0.73 -26.85
CA ALA A 162 -1.63 1.63 -27.87
C ALA A 162 -2.67 0.93 -28.76
N PRO A 163 -3.59 1.70 -29.39
CA PRO A 163 -4.36 1.24 -30.54
C PRO A 163 -3.41 0.83 -31.68
N GLY A 164 -3.57 -0.39 -32.21
CA GLY A 164 -2.79 -0.88 -33.35
C GLY A 164 -1.61 -1.78 -33.01
N GLN A 165 -1.35 -2.07 -31.72
CA GLN A 165 -0.54 -3.23 -31.37
C GLN A 165 -1.28 -4.53 -31.75
N LEU A 166 -0.57 -5.48 -32.35
CA LEU A 166 -1.13 -6.80 -32.66
C LEU A 166 -1.47 -7.51 -31.34
N LEU A 167 -2.69 -8.04 -31.25
CA LEU A 167 -3.12 -8.90 -30.16
C LEU A 167 -2.38 -10.24 -30.28
N LEU A 168 -1.37 -10.44 -29.45
CA LEU A 168 -0.62 -11.67 -29.26
C LEU A 168 -1.38 -12.59 -28.28
N PRO A 169 -1.73 -13.82 -28.70
CA PRO A 169 -2.31 -14.81 -27.80
C PRO A 169 -1.32 -15.29 -26.74
N PHE A 170 -1.77 -15.43 -25.50
CA PHE A 170 -0.99 -16.09 -24.44
C PHE A 170 -1.86 -16.54 -23.28
N LYS A 171 -1.69 -17.80 -22.87
CA LYS A 171 -2.47 -18.52 -21.83
C LYS A 171 -3.95 -18.11 -21.81
N ASN A 172 -4.93 -18.83 -22.36
CA ASN A 172 -6.35 -18.47 -22.18
C ASN A 172 -6.78 -16.98 -22.45
N GLY A 173 -5.92 -16.14 -23.05
CA GLY A 173 -6.14 -14.69 -23.23
C GLY A 173 -5.23 -14.06 -24.30
N GLN A 174 -5.28 -12.73 -24.42
CA GLN A 174 -4.49 -11.91 -25.34
C GLN A 174 -3.88 -10.73 -24.57
N ASN A 175 -2.83 -10.09 -25.07
CA ASN A 175 -2.37 -8.78 -24.57
C ASN A 175 -3.36 -7.70 -25.00
N ASP A 176 -4.48 -7.61 -24.28
CA ASP A 176 -5.57 -6.69 -24.57
C ASP A 176 -5.69 -5.61 -23.48
N SER A 177 -6.79 -4.85 -23.50
CA SER A 177 -7.07 -3.85 -22.47
C SER A 177 -7.37 -4.44 -21.09
N ARG A 178 -7.50 -5.76 -20.95
CA ARG A 178 -7.83 -6.41 -19.68
C ARG A 178 -6.57 -6.68 -18.86
N LEU A 179 -6.60 -6.19 -17.63
CA LEU A 179 -5.56 -6.47 -16.64
C LEU A 179 -5.76 -7.87 -16.03
N HIS A 180 -4.76 -8.72 -16.22
CA HIS A 180 -4.67 -10.05 -15.67
C HIS A 180 -3.86 -10.04 -14.37
N THR A 181 -4.46 -10.52 -13.28
CA THR A 181 -3.78 -10.59 -11.97
C THR A 181 -3.49 -12.01 -11.50
N TRP A 182 -3.67 -13.01 -12.38
CA TRP A 182 -3.53 -14.43 -12.10
C TRP A 182 -4.17 -14.85 -10.77
N THR A 183 -5.42 -14.43 -10.55
CA THR A 183 -6.22 -14.69 -9.35
C THR A 183 -5.81 -13.95 -8.07
N LEU A 184 -4.71 -13.19 -8.06
CA LEU A 184 -4.24 -12.48 -6.87
C LEU A 184 -5.17 -11.32 -6.47
N ALA A 185 -5.78 -10.65 -7.44
CA ALA A 185 -6.71 -9.54 -7.25
C ALA A 185 -8.08 -9.78 -7.90
N GLU A 186 -8.43 -11.03 -8.19
CA GLU A 186 -9.73 -11.39 -8.78
C GLU A 186 -10.65 -12.04 -7.74
N TYR A 187 -11.63 -11.28 -7.23
CA TYR A 187 -12.64 -11.76 -6.28
C TYR A 187 -13.92 -12.16 -7.03
N THR A 188 -14.78 -12.96 -6.39
CA THR A 188 -16.06 -13.40 -6.96
C THR A 188 -17.02 -12.23 -7.17
N ASP A 189 -16.90 -11.18 -6.35
CA ASP A 189 -17.74 -9.98 -6.36
C ASP A 189 -17.06 -8.75 -7.00
N THR A 190 -15.75 -8.77 -7.25
CA THR A 190 -15.04 -7.65 -7.90
C THR A 190 -13.72 -8.08 -8.54
N LYS A 191 -13.34 -7.43 -9.65
CA LYS A 191 -12.07 -7.66 -10.35
C LYS A 191 -11.65 -6.39 -11.13
N PRO A 192 -10.34 -6.19 -11.39
CA PRO A 192 -9.84 -5.00 -12.09
C PRO A 192 -10.43 -4.76 -13.49
N ASN A 193 -10.69 -5.82 -14.28
CA ASN A 193 -11.14 -5.70 -15.68
C ASN A 193 -10.19 -4.83 -16.52
N GLU A 194 -10.61 -3.65 -16.99
CA GLU A 194 -9.91 -2.80 -17.97
C GLU A 194 -9.05 -1.68 -17.33
N GLN A 195 -8.71 -1.81 -16.05
CA GLN A 195 -7.85 -0.83 -15.38
C GLN A 195 -6.43 -0.87 -15.95
N ALA A 196 -5.83 0.29 -16.24
CA ALA A 196 -4.45 0.39 -16.69
C ALA A 196 -3.45 -0.08 -15.61
N TYR A 197 -3.78 0.16 -14.34
CA TYR A 197 -3.05 -0.36 -13.20
C TYR A 197 -3.96 -0.45 -11.99
N VAL A 198 -3.64 -1.35 -11.06
CA VAL A 198 -4.31 -1.46 -9.78
C VAL A 198 -3.34 -1.69 -8.64
N PHE A 199 -3.79 -1.32 -7.44
CA PHE A 199 -3.07 -1.46 -6.20
C PHE A 199 -3.93 -2.22 -5.19
N TRP A 200 -3.34 -3.12 -4.43
CA TRP A 200 -4.06 -3.76 -3.33
C TRP A 200 -3.15 -4.12 -2.16
N SER A 201 -3.78 -4.35 -1.03
CA SER A 201 -3.19 -4.89 0.20
C SER A 201 -4.12 -5.98 0.71
N TYR A 202 -3.54 -7.08 1.20
CA TYR A 202 -4.26 -8.14 1.89
C TYR A 202 -4.54 -7.82 3.36
N GLY A 203 -4.51 -6.54 3.74
CA GLY A 203 -4.93 -6.08 5.05
C GLY A 203 -4.09 -6.63 6.19
N LYS A 204 -4.77 -6.89 7.31
CA LYS A 204 -4.23 -7.36 8.59
C LYS A 204 -3.87 -8.83 8.56
N ASP A 205 -4.69 -9.68 7.94
CA ASP A 205 -4.49 -11.12 7.90
C ASP A 205 -3.43 -11.54 6.87
N GLY A 206 -3.18 -10.68 5.87
CA GLY A 206 -2.17 -10.92 4.84
C GLY A 206 -2.58 -11.97 3.82
N LYS A 207 -3.86 -12.29 3.73
CA LYS A 207 -4.39 -13.31 2.83
C LYS A 207 -5.53 -12.72 2.02
N LYS A 208 -5.64 -13.13 0.76
CA LYS A 208 -6.73 -12.69 -0.11
C LYS A 208 -8.09 -13.11 0.46
N GLY A 209 -9.00 -12.15 0.60
CA GLY A 209 -10.34 -12.37 1.12
C GLY A 209 -10.33 -12.71 2.60
N LYS A 210 -11.51 -12.83 3.19
CA LYS A 210 -11.67 -13.06 4.64
C LYS A 210 -10.91 -14.31 5.12
N ASN A 211 -9.84 -14.12 5.91
CA ASN A 211 -9.00 -15.18 6.47
C ASN A 211 -8.37 -16.11 5.41
N GLY A 212 -8.19 -15.63 4.18
CA GLY A 212 -7.64 -16.43 3.08
C GLY A 212 -8.63 -17.36 2.40
N ASN A 213 -9.94 -17.16 2.59
CA ASN A 213 -10.96 -17.92 1.85
C ASN A 213 -10.99 -17.54 0.35
N GLY A 214 -10.22 -16.54 -0.09
CA GLY A 214 -9.84 -16.27 -1.49
C GLY A 214 -10.96 -15.91 -2.47
N GLY A 215 -12.22 -16.12 -2.07
CA GLY A 215 -13.42 -16.04 -2.90
C GLY A 215 -13.96 -14.63 -2.97
N SER A 216 -14.39 -14.04 -1.85
CA SER A 216 -15.05 -12.73 -1.85
C SER A 216 -14.23 -11.64 -1.17
N TYR A 217 -14.34 -10.42 -1.69
CA TYR A 217 -13.86 -9.19 -1.08
C TYR A 217 -14.81 -8.71 0.03
N ALA A 218 -16.11 -9.02 -0.07
CA ALA A 218 -17.07 -8.68 0.97
C ALA A 218 -16.62 -9.22 2.33
N GLU A 219 -16.68 -8.35 3.35
CA GLU A 219 -16.26 -8.64 4.73
C GLU A 219 -14.76 -8.96 4.92
N SER A 220 -13.91 -8.79 3.91
CA SER A 220 -12.47 -8.94 4.08
C SER A 220 -11.83 -7.67 4.65
N ASP A 221 -10.63 -7.84 5.19
CA ASP A 221 -9.75 -6.77 5.62
C ASP A 221 -8.88 -6.21 4.47
N ASP A 222 -8.98 -6.79 3.28
CA ASP A 222 -8.32 -6.30 2.06
C ASP A 222 -8.67 -4.84 1.77
N VAL A 223 -7.78 -4.22 0.99
CA VAL A 223 -7.96 -2.89 0.42
C VAL A 223 -7.60 -2.97 -1.05
N ILE A 224 -8.49 -2.49 -1.92
CA ILE A 224 -8.34 -2.50 -3.38
C ILE A 224 -8.50 -1.08 -3.92
N SER A 225 -7.77 -0.74 -4.99
CA SER A 225 -7.87 0.58 -5.63
C SER A 225 -9.04 0.69 -6.61
N TRP A 226 -9.58 -0.43 -7.08
CA TRP A 226 -10.71 -0.48 -8.02
C TRP A 226 -11.99 -0.85 -7.27
N LYS A 227 -13.00 0.00 -7.33
CA LYS A 227 -14.37 -0.34 -6.93
C LYS A 227 -15.36 0.64 -7.52
#